data_AF-A0A6N9UPP6-F1
#
_entry.id   AF-A0A6N9UPP6-F1
#
_cell.length_a   1.000
_cell.length_b   1.000
_cell.length_c   1.000
_cell.angle_alpha   90.00
_cell.angle_beta   90.00
_cell.angle_gamma   90.00
#
_symmetry.space_group_name_H-M   'P 1'
#
loop_
_entity.id
_entity.type
_entity.pdbx_description
1 polymer ?
#
loop_
_entity_poly.entity_id
_entity_poly.type
_entity_poly.pdbx_seq_one_letter_code
_entity_poly.pdbx_strand_id
1 'polypeptide(L)'
;MSGSEVSGGLVPRPLSARSVILSLLLGTHPPELPGRELVRLVEGFDVGASTARAALSRMAAAGDLRRTETGYRLSERLLERQRRQDEALRPHTRAWDGDWETLVITATGRGPAARAELRARLTALRLAELREGVWLRPANLDRPLPTALDRVAERLVSRPGSPAA
;
A
#
# COMPACT_ATOMS: atom_id res chain seq x y z
N MET A 1 44.06 22.18 -15.47
CA MET A 1 43.03 21.27 -16.00
C MET A 1 42.89 20.13 -15.01
N SER A 2 42.02 20.30 -14.01
CA SER A 2 41.71 19.30 -13.00
C SER A 2 40.31 18.78 -13.29
N GLY A 3 40.19 17.50 -13.60
CA GLY A 3 38.94 16.79 -13.75
C GLY A 3 39.04 15.48 -13.01
N SER A 4 38.93 15.51 -11.68
CA SER A 4 38.72 14.31 -10.87
C SER A 4 37.23 13.99 -10.89
N GLU A 5 36.83 13.06 -11.75
CA GLU A 5 35.50 12.47 -11.74
C GLU A 5 35.35 11.62 -10.47
N VAL A 6 34.52 12.09 -9.54
CA VAL A 6 34.05 11.28 -8.41
C VAL A 6 32.92 10.39 -8.94
N SER A 7 33.27 9.18 -9.37
CA SER A 7 32.29 8.12 -9.59
C SER A 7 31.82 7.61 -8.23
N GLY A 8 30.81 8.29 -7.67
CA GLY A 8 30.12 7.89 -6.46
C GLY A 8 29.22 6.69 -6.73
N GLY A 9 29.80 5.49 -6.80
CA GLY A 9 29.05 4.25 -6.81
C GLY A 9 28.17 4.19 -5.56
N LEU A 10 26.84 4.19 -5.75
CA LEU A 10 25.87 4.01 -4.68
C LEU A 10 26.02 2.58 -4.13
N VAL A 11 26.91 2.38 -3.15
CA VAL A 11 26.96 1.13 -2.40
C VAL A 11 25.61 0.97 -1.70
N PRO A 12 24.85 -0.10 -1.99
CA PRO A 12 23.56 -0.31 -1.35
C PRO A 12 23.75 -0.36 0.16
N ARG A 13 22.92 0.38 0.90
CA ARG A 13 22.96 0.37 2.37
C ARG A 13 22.76 -1.07 2.87
N PRO A 14 23.56 -1.55 3.83
CA PRO A 14 23.41 -2.89 4.39
C PRO A 14 21.96 -3.11 4.85
N LEU A 15 21.38 -4.25 4.47
CA LEU A 15 20.01 -4.58 4.84
C LEU A 15 19.92 -4.74 6.37
N SER A 16 18.93 -4.09 6.97
CA SER A 16 18.68 -4.28 8.41
C SER A 16 18.09 -5.66 8.69
N ALA A 17 18.40 -6.23 9.86
CA ALA A 17 17.77 -7.48 10.32
C ALA A 17 16.23 -7.44 10.20
N ARG A 18 15.62 -6.30 10.54
CA ARG A 18 14.18 -6.07 10.44
C ARG A 18 13.68 -6.21 8.99
N SER A 19 14.31 -5.52 8.04
CA SER A 19 13.89 -5.55 6.63
C SER A 19 14.04 -6.94 6.02
N VAL A 20 15.11 -7.66 6.36
CA VAL A 20 15.31 -9.05 5.91
C VAL A 20 14.20 -9.95 6.46
N ILE A 21 13.95 -9.91 7.79
CA ILE A 21 12.90 -10.72 8.43
C ILE A 21 11.52 -10.44 7.81
N LEU A 22 11.17 -9.16 7.62
CA LEU A 22 9.89 -8.79 7.01
C LEU A 22 9.79 -9.34 5.59
N SER A 23 10.85 -9.20 4.78
CA SER A 23 10.86 -9.69 3.39
C SER A 23 10.74 -11.20 3.31
N LEU A 24 11.43 -11.94 4.18
CA LEU A 24 11.34 -13.41 4.26
C LEU A 24 9.91 -13.86 4.60
N LEU A 25 9.28 -13.24 5.60
CA LEU A 25 7.91 -13.58 6.00
C LEU A 25 6.85 -13.15 4.99
N LEU A 26 7.12 -12.12 4.19
CA LEU A 26 6.24 -11.71 3.08
C LEU A 26 6.32 -12.67 1.89
N GLY A 27 7.47 -13.33 1.69
CA GLY A 27 7.66 -14.32 0.63
C GLY A 27 7.14 -15.72 0.96
N THR A 28 6.78 -16.00 2.22
CA THR A 28 6.24 -17.30 2.64
C THR A 28 4.72 -17.31 2.74
N HIS A 29 4.11 -18.41 2.27
CA HIS A 29 2.68 -18.66 2.38
C HIS A 29 2.43 -19.99 3.09
N PRO A 30 1.88 -19.99 4.34
CA PRO A 30 1.51 -18.82 5.15
C PRO A 30 2.73 -18.01 5.64
N PRO A 31 2.57 -16.73 6.05
CA PRO A 31 3.66 -15.83 6.44
C PRO A 31 4.19 -16.12 7.85
N GLU A 32 4.56 -17.37 8.10
CA GLU A 32 5.07 -17.91 9.36
C GLU A 32 6.29 -18.78 9.13
N LEU A 33 7.32 -18.60 9.94
CA LEU A 33 8.53 -19.41 9.91
C LEU A 33 9.04 -19.73 11.32
N PRO A 34 9.66 -20.91 11.52
CA PRO A 34 10.33 -21.24 12.77
C PRO A 34 11.41 -20.23 13.13
N GLY A 35 11.52 -19.87 14.41
CA GLY A 35 12.52 -18.88 14.86
C GLY A 35 13.97 -19.27 14.53
N ARG A 36 14.29 -20.56 14.63
CA ARG A 36 15.61 -21.11 14.23
C ARG A 36 15.88 -20.95 12.74
N GLU A 37 14.85 -21.11 11.91
CA GLU A 37 14.97 -21.01 10.47
C GLU A 37 15.08 -19.55 10.03
N LEU A 38 14.32 -18.65 10.65
CA LEU A 38 14.45 -17.21 10.46
C LEU A 38 15.87 -16.73 10.79
N VAL A 39 16.44 -17.16 11.92
CA VAL A 39 17.82 -16.81 12.28
C VAL A 39 18.81 -17.31 11.23
N ARG A 40 18.71 -18.59 10.82
CA ARG A 40 19.58 -19.18 9.79
C ARG A 40 19.48 -18.44 8.45
N LEU A 41 18.28 -18.08 8.01
CA LEU A 41 18.06 -17.36 6.75
C LEU A 41 18.61 -15.94 6.81
N VAL A 42 18.44 -15.25 7.95
CA VAL A 42 18.93 -13.88 8.17
C VAL A 42 20.46 -13.82 8.23
N GLU A 43 21.12 -14.86 8.74
CA GLU A 43 22.59 -14.95 8.72
C GLU A 43 23.17 -14.93 7.31
N GLY A 44 22.44 -15.44 6.31
CA GLY A 44 22.84 -15.35 4.90
C GLY A 44 22.84 -13.93 4.31
N PHE A 45 22.38 -12.93 5.06
CA PHE A 45 22.39 -11.51 4.71
C PHE A 45 23.35 -10.70 5.59
N ASP A 46 24.43 -11.33 6.08
CA ASP A 46 25.46 -10.72 6.94
C ASP A 46 24.94 -10.17 8.28
N VAL A 47 23.84 -10.73 8.78
CA VAL A 47 23.26 -10.38 10.08
C VAL A 47 23.50 -11.52 11.07
N GLY A 48 24.42 -11.34 12.01
CA GLY A 48 24.74 -12.37 13.01
C GLY A 48 23.55 -12.83 13.86
N ALA A 49 23.55 -14.10 14.28
CA ALA A 49 22.44 -14.71 15.00
C ALA A 49 21.97 -13.95 16.26
N SER A 50 22.88 -13.35 17.02
CA SER A 50 22.54 -12.55 18.21
C SER A 50 21.69 -11.32 17.81
N THR A 51 22.10 -10.61 16.76
CA THR A 51 21.37 -9.48 16.18
C THR A 51 20.01 -9.91 15.63
N ALA A 52 19.94 -11.05 14.94
CA ALA A 52 18.69 -11.59 14.41
C ALA A 52 17.69 -11.92 15.54
N ARG A 53 18.12 -12.63 16.58
CA ARG A 53 17.27 -12.94 17.75
C ARG A 53 16.81 -11.68 18.48
N ALA A 54 17.71 -10.71 18.67
CA ALA A 54 17.36 -9.44 19.28
C ALA A 54 16.34 -8.65 18.44
N ALA A 55 16.47 -8.66 17.11
CA ALA A 55 15.52 -8.04 16.20
C ALA A 55 14.14 -8.72 16.28
N LEU A 56 14.08 -10.06 16.24
CA LEU A 56 12.83 -10.81 16.39
C LEU A 56 12.10 -10.46 17.70
N SER A 57 12.81 -10.43 18.82
CA SER A 57 12.24 -10.06 20.12
C SER A 57 11.73 -8.61 20.13
N ARG A 58 12.49 -7.65 19.60
CA ARG A 58 12.05 -6.26 19.50
C ARG A 58 10.84 -6.09 18.59
N MET A 59 10.80 -6.76 17.45
CA MET A 59 9.68 -6.71 16.51
C MET A 59 8.42 -7.34 17.10
N ALA A 60 8.54 -8.42 17.86
CA ALA A 60 7.42 -9.01 18.60
C ALA A 60 6.91 -8.05 19.68
N ALA A 61 7.80 -7.44 20.47
CA ALA A 61 7.44 -6.45 21.49
C ALA A 61 6.77 -5.21 20.89
N ALA A 62 7.20 -4.77 19.71
CA ALA A 62 6.58 -3.67 18.96
C ALA A 62 5.25 -4.04 18.28
N GLY A 63 4.84 -5.31 18.32
CA GLY A 63 3.60 -5.78 17.68
C GLY A 63 3.69 -5.90 16.16
N ASP A 64 4.88 -5.94 15.59
CA ASP A 64 5.10 -6.23 14.16
C ASP A 64 5.05 -7.73 13.88
N LEU A 65 5.43 -8.55 14.86
CA LEU A 65 5.36 -10.01 14.81
C LEU A 65 4.49 -10.56 15.94
N ARG A 66 3.91 -11.73 15.71
CA ARG A 66 3.27 -12.59 16.72
C ARG A 66 4.13 -13.84 16.90
N ARG A 67 4.43 -14.20 18.14
CA ARG A 67 4.94 -15.54 18.46
C ARG A 67 3.82 -16.54 18.29
N THR A 68 4.12 -17.64 17.63
CA THR A 68 3.26 -18.82 17.53
C THR A 68 3.94 -19.99 18.23
N GLU A 69 3.26 -21.14 18.29
CA GLU A 69 3.85 -22.37 18.82
C GLU A 69 5.06 -22.83 17.98
N THR A 70 5.04 -22.57 16.68
CA THR A 70 6.08 -23.05 15.75
C THR A 70 7.16 -22.01 15.45
N GLY A 71 6.91 -20.72 15.70
CA GLY A 71 7.87 -19.67 15.43
C GLY A 71 7.31 -18.24 15.50
N TYR A 72 7.46 -17.50 14.41
CA TYR A 72 7.02 -16.10 14.29
C TYR A 72 6.19 -15.91 13.02
N ARG A 73 5.11 -15.15 13.15
CA ARG A 73 4.23 -14.71 12.06
C ARG A 73 4.15 -13.19 12.01
N LEU A 74 3.95 -12.60 10.83
CA LEU A 74 3.59 -11.18 10.71
C LEU A 74 2.26 -10.89 11.45
N SER A 75 2.16 -9.71 12.06
CA SER A 75 0.89 -9.29 12.64
C SER A 75 -0.13 -8.91 11.56
N GLU A 76 -1.41 -9.20 11.79
CA GLU A 76 -2.51 -8.85 10.88
C GLU A 76 -2.49 -7.36 10.51
N ARG A 77 -2.27 -6.47 11.50
CA ARG A 77 -2.13 -5.02 11.29
C ARG A 77 -1.06 -4.67 10.25
N LEU A 78 0.09 -5.36 10.29
CA LEU A 78 1.19 -5.11 9.37
C LEU A 78 0.91 -5.68 7.98
N LEU A 79 0.30 -6.86 7.90
CA LEU A 79 -0.18 -7.46 6.65
C LEU A 79 -1.22 -6.57 5.96
N GLU A 80 -2.22 -6.09 6.70
CA GLU A 80 -3.21 -5.15 6.16
C GLU A 80 -2.58 -3.84 5.68
N ARG A 81 -1.61 -3.31 6.44
CA ARG A 81 -0.87 -2.10 6.03
C ARG A 81 -0.09 -2.35 4.75
N GLN A 82 0.58 -3.49 4.62
CA GLN A 82 1.34 -3.85 3.44
C GLN A 82 0.41 -4.06 2.24
N ARG A 83 -0.70 -4.78 2.37
CA ARG A 83 -1.72 -4.90 1.32
C ARG A 83 -2.23 -3.53 0.84
N ARG A 84 -2.50 -2.61 1.77
CA ARG A 84 -2.89 -1.23 1.41
C ARG A 84 -1.77 -0.48 0.68
N GLN A 85 -0.51 -0.71 1.05
CA GLN A 85 0.65 -0.10 0.39
C GLN A 85 0.86 -0.68 -1.00
N ASP A 86 0.74 -1.98 -1.17
CA ASP A 86 0.89 -2.65 -2.46
C ASP A 86 -0.21 -2.22 -3.43
N GLU A 87 -1.47 -2.15 -2.98
CA GLU A 87 -2.58 -1.59 -3.78
C GLU A 87 -2.39 -0.09 -4.08
N ALA A 88 -1.68 0.64 -3.22
CA ALA A 88 -1.32 2.03 -3.48
C ALA A 88 -0.19 2.16 -4.52
N LEU A 89 0.79 1.26 -4.52
CA LEU A 89 1.96 1.29 -5.40
C LEU A 89 1.70 0.64 -6.76
N ARG A 90 0.93 -0.45 -6.80
CA ARG A 90 0.62 -1.25 -7.98
C ARG A 90 -0.88 -1.54 -8.01
N PRO A 91 -1.70 -0.51 -8.29
CA PRO A 91 -3.12 -0.74 -8.50
C PRO A 91 -3.30 -1.72 -9.68
N HIS A 92 -4.21 -2.66 -9.53
CA HIS A 92 -4.60 -3.53 -10.64
C HIS A 92 -5.35 -2.69 -11.67
N THR A 93 -4.82 -2.64 -12.89
CA THR A 93 -5.39 -1.84 -13.97
C THR A 93 -5.60 -2.65 -15.24
N ARG A 94 -6.68 -2.31 -15.95
CA ARG A 94 -6.95 -2.71 -17.32
C ARG A 94 -6.50 -1.63 -18.30
N ALA A 95 -6.38 -1.97 -19.58
CA ALA A 95 -6.19 -0.98 -20.63
C ALA A 95 -7.34 0.04 -20.59
N TRP A 96 -7.02 1.32 -20.67
CA TRP A 96 -8.01 2.39 -20.62
C TRP A 96 -8.60 2.62 -22.01
N ASP A 97 -9.93 2.57 -22.11
CA ASP A 97 -10.73 2.67 -23.34
C ASP A 97 -11.32 4.07 -23.58
N GLY A 98 -10.92 5.05 -22.77
CA GLY A 98 -11.41 6.43 -22.82
C GLY A 98 -12.56 6.72 -21.85
N ASP A 99 -13.12 5.70 -21.19
CA ASP A 99 -14.24 5.88 -20.27
C ASP A 99 -13.79 6.33 -18.88
N TRP A 100 -14.57 7.19 -18.26
CA TRP A 100 -14.35 7.70 -16.90
C TRP A 100 -15.48 7.23 -16.00
N GLU A 101 -15.12 6.74 -14.82
CA GLU A 101 -16.09 6.60 -13.74
C GLU A 101 -16.30 7.98 -13.12
N THR A 102 -17.53 8.48 -13.19
CA THR A 102 -17.92 9.78 -12.63
C THR A 102 -18.92 9.59 -11.50
N LEU A 103 -18.72 10.29 -10.40
CA LEU A 103 -19.63 10.39 -9.27
C LEU A 103 -20.13 11.82 -9.14
N VAL A 104 -21.44 11.98 -9.20
CA VAL A 104 -22.12 13.26 -8.95
C VAL A 104 -22.79 13.18 -7.59
N ILE A 105 -22.34 13.99 -6.65
CA ILE A 105 -22.86 14.00 -5.29
C ILE A 105 -24.27 14.59 -5.29
N THR A 106 -25.27 13.76 -4.99
CA THR A 106 -26.69 14.12 -4.96
C THR A 106 -27.20 14.39 -3.54
N ALA A 107 -26.51 13.88 -2.50
CA ALA A 107 -26.90 14.11 -1.12
C ALA A 107 -26.70 15.57 -0.69
N THR A 108 -27.80 16.22 -0.29
CA THR A 108 -27.84 17.60 0.23
C THR A 108 -27.74 17.64 1.76
N GLY A 109 -27.58 18.84 2.34
CA GLY A 109 -27.71 19.05 3.80
C GLY A 109 -26.62 18.47 4.70
N ARG A 110 -25.51 17.94 4.15
CA ARG A 110 -24.43 17.39 4.97
C ARG A 110 -23.63 18.48 5.68
N GLY A 111 -23.36 18.28 6.97
CA GLY A 111 -22.48 19.17 7.74
C GLY A 111 -21.02 19.12 7.28
N PRO A 112 -20.18 20.10 7.69
CA PRO A 112 -18.78 20.20 7.25
C PRO A 112 -17.96 18.92 7.47
N ALA A 113 -18.11 18.26 8.61
CA ALA A 113 -17.40 17.01 8.93
C ALA A 113 -17.75 15.87 7.95
N ALA A 114 -19.04 15.65 7.69
CA ALA A 114 -19.51 14.62 6.75
C ALA A 114 -19.09 14.91 5.29
N ARG A 115 -18.91 16.19 4.92
CA ARG A 115 -18.33 16.55 3.61
C ARG A 115 -16.84 16.23 3.56
N ALA A 116 -16.07 16.58 4.59
CA ALA A 116 -14.64 16.29 4.67
C ALA A 116 -14.36 14.78 4.66
N GLU A 117 -15.15 14.00 5.40
CA GLU A 117 -15.08 12.54 5.42
C GLU A 117 -15.35 11.95 4.03
N LEU A 118 -16.40 12.41 3.33
CA LEU A 118 -16.65 11.95 1.97
C LEU A 118 -15.50 12.30 1.03
N ARG A 119 -14.97 13.54 1.08
CA ARG A 119 -13.82 13.92 0.25
C ARG A 119 -12.63 12.99 0.50
N ALA A 120 -12.28 12.73 1.76
CA ALA A 120 -11.20 11.81 2.11
C ALA A 120 -11.45 10.39 1.55
N ARG A 121 -12.69 9.90 1.64
CA ARG A 121 -13.09 8.61 1.09
C ARG A 121 -12.98 8.54 -0.44
N LEU A 122 -13.43 9.57 -1.15
CA LEU A 122 -13.35 9.64 -2.62
C LEU A 122 -11.89 9.75 -3.10
N THR A 123 -11.06 10.53 -2.41
CA THR A 123 -9.62 10.60 -2.67
C THR A 123 -8.93 9.25 -2.45
N ALA A 124 -9.27 8.51 -1.39
CA ALA A 124 -8.75 7.16 -1.16
C ALA A 124 -9.18 6.17 -2.27
N LEU A 125 -10.32 6.41 -2.89
CA LEU A 125 -10.80 5.69 -4.06
C LEU A 125 -10.14 6.16 -5.38
N ARG A 126 -9.20 7.11 -5.33
CA ARG A 126 -8.48 7.69 -6.47
C ARG A 126 -9.37 8.50 -7.41
N LEU A 127 -10.48 9.04 -6.94
CA LEU A 127 -11.21 10.06 -7.70
C LEU A 127 -10.61 11.44 -7.43
N ALA A 128 -10.60 12.27 -8.46
CA ALA A 128 -10.28 13.69 -8.37
C ALA A 128 -11.57 14.51 -8.45
N GLU A 129 -11.62 15.65 -7.75
CA GLU A 129 -12.72 16.61 -7.84
C GLU A 129 -12.53 17.49 -9.07
N LEU A 130 -13.40 17.37 -10.08
CA LEU A 130 -13.39 18.25 -11.25
C LEU A 130 -13.99 19.61 -10.93
N ARG A 131 -15.07 19.59 -10.15
CA ARG A 131 -15.79 20.74 -9.62
C ARG A 131 -16.52 20.29 -8.36
N GLU A 132 -17.02 21.26 -7.59
CA GLU A 132 -17.78 20.94 -6.38
C GLU A 132 -18.86 19.89 -6.66
N GLY A 133 -18.77 18.76 -5.96
CA GLY A 133 -19.72 17.66 -6.04
C GLY A 133 -19.59 16.76 -7.28
N VAL A 134 -18.60 16.98 -8.17
CA VAL A 134 -18.35 16.12 -9.33
C VAL A 134 -16.93 15.54 -9.24
N TRP A 135 -16.88 14.21 -9.13
CA TRP A 135 -15.65 13.46 -8.93
C TRP A 135 -15.48 12.46 -10.05
N LEU A 136 -14.27 12.26 -10.53
CA LEU A 136 -14.01 11.32 -11.62
C LEU A 136 -12.63 10.68 -11.53
N ARG A 137 -12.51 9.51 -12.16
CA ARG A 137 -11.24 8.84 -12.45
C ARG A 137 -11.35 8.08 -13.77
N PRO A 138 -10.25 7.80 -14.47
CA PRO A 138 -10.27 6.87 -15.59
C PRO A 138 -10.84 5.53 -15.12
N ALA A 139 -11.69 4.90 -15.93
CA ALA A 139 -12.35 3.63 -15.59
C ALA A 139 -11.40 2.42 -15.69
N ASN A 140 -10.09 2.62 -15.51
CA ASN A 140 -9.07 1.60 -15.75
C ASN A 140 -8.66 0.83 -14.49
N LEU A 141 -9.25 1.11 -13.32
CA LEU A 141 -8.98 0.38 -12.09
C LEU A 141 -9.88 -0.84 -11.99
N ASP A 142 -9.31 -2.02 -11.75
CA ASP A 142 -10.08 -3.27 -11.53
C ASP A 142 -10.74 -3.34 -10.14
N ARG A 143 -10.76 -2.19 -9.45
CA ARG A 143 -11.37 -2.01 -8.14
C ARG A 143 -12.67 -1.23 -8.29
N PRO A 144 -13.85 -1.89 -8.21
CA PRO A 144 -15.13 -1.20 -8.36
C PRO A 144 -15.37 -0.20 -7.23
N LEU A 145 -16.13 0.85 -7.53
CA LEU A 145 -16.59 1.80 -6.51
C LEU A 145 -17.56 1.11 -5.54
N PRO A 146 -17.41 1.29 -4.21
CA PRO A 146 -18.30 0.70 -3.22
C PRO A 146 -19.76 1.13 -3.42
N THR A 147 -20.70 0.18 -3.42
CA THR A 147 -22.16 0.43 -3.57
C THR A 147 -22.75 1.34 -2.48
N ALA A 148 -22.10 1.43 -1.33
CA ALA A 148 -22.48 2.39 -0.28
C ALA A 148 -22.42 3.86 -0.73
N LEU A 149 -21.71 4.16 -1.83
CA LEU A 149 -21.69 5.51 -2.42
C LEU A 149 -23.00 5.85 -3.15
N ASP A 150 -23.77 4.86 -3.60
CA ASP A 150 -25.02 5.05 -4.33
C ASP A 150 -26.10 5.74 -3.46
N ARG A 151 -25.91 5.75 -2.14
CA ARG A 151 -26.77 6.48 -1.19
C ARG A 151 -26.54 8.00 -1.18
N VAL A 152 -25.39 8.45 -1.68
CA VAL A 152 -24.95 9.85 -1.57
C VAL A 152 -24.54 10.46 -2.90
N ALA A 153 -24.46 9.65 -3.96
CA ALA A 153 -24.01 10.05 -5.27
C ALA A 153 -24.68 9.22 -6.36
N GLU A 154 -24.86 9.82 -7.53
CA GLU A 154 -25.19 9.14 -8.77
C GLU A 154 -23.90 8.75 -9.49
N ARG A 155 -23.87 7.54 -10.06
CA ARG A 155 -22.72 7.00 -10.79
C ARG A 155 -22.97 7.05 -12.28
N LEU A 156 -22.04 7.64 -13.01
CA LEU A 156 -22.09 7.75 -14.45
C LEU A 156 -20.81 7.20 -15.08
N VAL A 157 -20.94 6.71 -16.31
CA VAL A 157 -19.81 6.52 -17.21
C VAL A 157 -19.79 7.73 -18.14
N SER A 158 -18.67 8.43 -18.20
CA SER A 158 -18.52 9.62 -19.05
C SER A 158 -17.30 9.49 -19.95
N ARG A 159 -17.32 10.21 -21.07
CA ARG A 159 -16.17 10.31 -21.99
C ARG A 159 -15.98 11.78 -22.36
N PRO A 160 -14.77 12.35 -22.22
CA PRO A 160 -14.49 13.70 -22.68
C PRO A 160 -14.79 13.82 -24.18
N GLY A 161 -15.52 14.87 -24.56
CA GLY A 161 -15.85 15.13 -25.97
C GLY A 161 -14.64 15.53 -26.83
N SER A 162 -13.56 15.99 -26.17
CA SER A 162 -12.28 16.29 -26.80
C SER A 162 -11.18 15.47 -26.11
N PRO A 163 -10.22 14.91 -26.85
CA PRO A 163 -9.06 14.25 -26.23
C PRO A 163 -8.30 15.26 -25.37
N ALA A 164 -7.74 14.78 -24.26
CA ALA A 164 -6.84 15.59 -23.44
C ALA A 164 -5.63 15.99 -24.30
N ALA A 165 -5.38 17.31 -24.39
CA ALA A 165 -4.24 17.88 -25.11
C ALA A 165 -2.91 17.55 -24.41
#